data_AF-A0A6B3F6F4-F1
#
_entry.id   AF-A0A6B3F6F4-F1
#
_cell.length_a   1.000
_cell.length_b   1.000
_cell.length_c   1.000
_cell.angle_alpha   90.00
_cell.angle_beta   90.00
_cell.angle_gamma   90.00
#
_symmetry.space_group_name_H-M   'P 1'
#
loop_
_entity.id
_entity.type
_entity.pdbx_description
1 polymer ?
#
loop_
_entity_poly.entity_id
_entity_poly.type
_entity_poly.pdbx_seq_one_letter_code
_entity_poly.pdbx_strand_id
1 'polypeptide(L)' 'MPRRALDNPLVPDLLGLLLEGDAHPHQLLAALQTDGGARASVAHRGTVYNTVAALAEAGWITPLGREREGNRPERTVYTL' A
#
# COMPACT_ATOMS: atom_id res chain seq x y z
N MET A 1 -13.98 1.98 14.38
CA MET A 1 -12.51 1.87 14.29
C MET A 1 -12.15 0.43 13.95
N PRO A 2 -11.87 0.08 12.69
CA PRO A 2 -11.57 -1.29 12.31
C PRO A 2 -10.16 -1.64 12.76
N ARG A 3 -10.00 -1.95 14.06
CA ARG A 3 -8.75 -2.34 14.72
C ARG A 3 -7.99 -3.44 13.98
N ARG A 4 -8.71 -4.28 13.21
CA ARG A 4 -8.16 -5.39 12.42
C ARG A 4 -7.26 -4.96 11.25
N ALA A 5 -7.45 -3.77 10.68
CA ALA A 5 -6.65 -3.35 9.53
C ALA A 5 -5.17 -3.16 9.90
N LEU A 6 -4.89 -2.75 11.14
CA LEU A 6 -3.55 -2.51 11.65
C LEU A 6 -2.83 -3.77 12.16
N ASP A 7 -3.55 -4.90 12.32
CA ASP A 7 -2.99 -6.13 12.87
C ASP A 7 -1.99 -6.81 11.91
N ASN A 8 -1.98 -6.40 10.63
CA ASN A 8 -1.04 -6.95 9.66
C ASN A 8 0.36 -6.37 9.90
N PRO A 9 1.39 -7.23 10.04
CA PRO A 9 2.77 -6.78 10.30
C PRO A 9 3.38 -5.91 9.18
N LEU A 10 2.79 -5.91 7.98
CA LEU A 10 3.22 -5.05 6.86
C LEU A 10 2.75 -3.61 6.98
N VAL A 11 1.79 -3.31 7.86
CA VAL A 11 1.18 -1.98 7.96
C VAL A 11 2.19 -0.88 8.26
N PRO A 12 3.13 -1.03 9.23
CA PRO A 12 4.11 0.02 9.49
C PRO A 12 4.98 0.35 8.26
N ASP A 13 5.37 -0.68 7.50
CA ASP A 13 6.21 -0.51 6.31
C ASP A 13 5.41 0.13 5.17
N LEU A 14 4.14 -0.27 4.97
CA LEU A 14 3.25 0.34 3.98
C LEU A 14 3.00 1.83 4.28
N LEU A 15 2.71 2.17 5.53
CA LEU A 15 2.50 3.55 5.94
C LEU A 15 3.80 4.36 5.85
N GLY A 16 4.94 3.76 6.18
CA GLY A 16 6.26 4.39 6.01
C GLY A 16 6.55 4.72 4.54
N LEU A 17 6.29 3.79 3.63
CA LEU A 17 6.46 4.04 2.19
C LEU A 17 5.53 5.15 1.68
N LEU A 18 4.29 5.21 2.17
CA LEU A 18 3.34 6.27 1.81
C LEU A 18 3.68 7.63 2.46
N LEU A 19 4.46 7.63 3.54
CA LEU A 19 5.02 8.85 4.14
C LEU A 19 6.12 9.45 3.26
N GLU A 20 6.83 8.62 2.50
CA GLU A 20 7.86 9.06 1.54
C GLU A 20 7.25 9.58 0.24
N GLY A 21 6.06 9.11 -0.14
CA GLY A 21 5.28 9.66 -1.24
C GLY A 21 4.09 8.78 -1.67
N ASP A 22 3.22 9.37 -2.49
CA ASP A 22 2.05 8.68 -3.02
C ASP A 22 2.46 7.48 -3.90
N ALA A 23 1.81 6.33 -3.70
CA ALA A 23 2.22 5.10 -4.38
C ALA A 23 1.05 4.19 -4.73
N HIS A 24 1.21 3.47 -5.84
CA HIS A 24 0.30 2.40 -6.23
C HIS A 24 0.64 1.11 -5.44
N PRO A 25 -0.33 0.24 -5.09
CA PRO A 25 -0.08 -1.01 -4.37
C PRO A 25 1.00 -1.92 -4.97
N HIS A 26 1.18 -1.86 -6.29
CA HIS A 26 2.24 -2.57 -7.00
C HIS A 26 3.64 -2.02 -6.70
N GLN A 27 3.78 -0.69 -6.59
CA GLN A 27 5.05 -0.06 -6.22
C GLN A 27 5.34 -0.37 -4.75
N LEU A 28 4.33 -0.27 -3.87
CA LEU A 28 4.45 -0.66 -2.47
C LEU A 28 4.90 -2.13 -2.33
N LEU A 29 4.29 -3.04 -3.08
CA LEU A 29 4.70 -4.45 -3.11
C LEU A 29 6.16 -4.62 -3.53
N ALA A 30 6.59 -3.93 -4.58
CA ALA A 30 7.97 -4.00 -5.06
C ALA A 30 8.95 -3.47 -4.01
N ALA A 31 8.66 -2.31 -3.41
CA ALA A 31 9.47 -1.72 -2.35
C ALA A 31 9.55 -2.63 -1.11
N LEU A 32 8.44 -3.25 -0.70
CA LEU A 32 8.44 -4.22 0.40
C LEU A 32 9.27 -5.49 0.10
N GLN A 33 9.37 -5.90 -1.16
CA GLN A 33 10.18 -7.06 -1.55
C GLN A 33 11.67 -6.71 -1.67
N THR A 34 11.98 -5.48 -2.07
CA THR A 34 13.37 -5.02 -2.21
C THR A 34 13.96 -4.60 -0.86
N ASP A 35 13.21 -3.83 -0.07
CA ASP A 35 13.71 -3.13 1.12
C ASP A 35 12.96 -3.50 2.42
N GLY A 36 11.88 -4.31 2.35
CA GLY A 36 11.05 -4.66 3.52
C GLY A 36 11.70 -5.62 4.54
N GLY A 37 12.99 -5.91 4.40
CA GLY A 37 13.80 -6.65 5.36
C GLY A 37 13.17 -7.98 5.80
N ALA A 38 13.03 -8.18 7.11
CA ALA A 38 12.51 -9.41 7.69
C ALA A 38 11.06 -9.74 7.28
N ARG A 39 10.28 -8.75 6.82
CA ARG A 39 8.87 -8.91 6.45
C ARG A 39 8.65 -9.09 4.94
N ALA A 40 9.72 -9.04 4.14
CA ALA A 40 9.66 -9.28 2.70
C ALA A 40 9.06 -10.66 2.36
N SER A 41 9.28 -11.66 3.22
CA SER A 41 8.77 -13.04 3.04
C SER A 41 7.24 -13.15 3.08
N VAL A 42 6.55 -12.21 3.75
CA VAL A 42 5.08 -12.18 3.86
C VAL A 42 4.43 -11.13 2.96
N ALA A 43 5.25 -10.33 2.26
CA ALA A 43 4.82 -9.30 1.30
C ALA A 43 4.41 -9.91 -0.05
N HIS A 44 3.33 -10.67 -0.04
CA HIS A 44 2.70 -11.20 -1.25
C HIS A 44 1.71 -10.20 -1.84
N ARG A 45 1.48 -10.30 -3.16
CA ARG A 45 0.52 -9.47 -3.88
C ARG A 45 -0.87 -9.45 -3.21
N GLY A 46 -1.42 -10.62 -2.89
CA GLY A 46 -2.74 -10.70 -2.25
C GLY A 46 -2.76 -9.99 -0.88
N THR A 47 -1.74 -10.22 -0.05
CA THR A 47 -1.62 -9.60 1.27
C THR A 47 -1.53 -8.09 1.20
N VAL A 48 -0.68 -7.55 0.33
CA VAL A 48 -0.49 -6.10 0.19
C VAL A 48 -1.77 -5.44 -0.30
N TYR A 49 -2.38 -5.97 -1.37
CA TYR A 49 -3.62 -5.39 -1.92
C TYR A 49 -4.78 -5.42 -0.92
N ASN A 50 -4.96 -6.54 -0.20
CA ASN A 50 -5.99 -6.64 0.83
C ASN A 50 -5.73 -5.68 2.00
N THR A 51 -4.47 -5.50 2.38
CA THR A 51 -4.09 -4.61 3.50
C THR A 51 -4.25 -3.15 3.12
N VAL A 52 -3.85 -2.75 1.91
CA VAL A 52 -4.08 -1.40 1.39
C VAL A 52 -5.59 -1.11 1.31
N ALA A 53 -6.40 -2.04 0.79
CA ALA A 53 -7.84 -1.87 0.77
C ALA A 53 -8.43 -1.70 2.18
N ALA A 54 -8.01 -2.54 3.13
CA ALA A 54 -8.45 -2.44 4.53
C ALA A 54 -8.02 -1.13 5.20
N LEU A 55 -6.82 -0.61 4.91
CA LEU A 55 -6.34 0.68 5.40
C LEU A 55 -7.15 1.84 4.82
N ALA A 56 -7.51 1.76 3.53
CA ALA A 56 -8.33 2.76 2.86
C ALA A 56 -9.77 2.78 3.39
N GLU A 57 -10.41 1.61 3.54
CA GLU A 57 -11.73 1.47 4.17
C GLU A 57 -11.75 1.97 5.61
N ALA A 58 -10.62 1.80 6.30
CA ALA A 58 -10.43 2.26 7.67
C ALA A 58 -10.11 3.76 7.80
N GLY A 59 -9.86 4.46 6.68
CA GLY A 59 -9.55 5.88 6.64
C GLY A 59 -8.12 6.23 7.07
N TRP A 60 -7.19 5.27 7.03
CA TRP A 60 -5.77 5.52 7.32
C TRP A 60 -4.99 6.04 6.13
N ILE A 61 -5.48 5.75 4.92
CA ILE A 61 -4.92 6.18 3.65
C ILE A 61 -6.07 6.56 2.73
N THR A 62 -5.83 7.49 1.83
CA THR A 62 -6.84 7.99 0.89
C THR A 62 -6.42 7.68 -0.54
N PRO A 63 -7.30 7.15 -1.40
CA PRO A 63 -7.01 7.06 -2.82
C PRO A 63 -6.99 8.48 -3.41
N LEU A 64 -5.85 8.91 -3.96
CA LEU A 64 -5.70 10.26 -4.52
C LEU A 64 -6.44 10.45 -5.87
N GLY A 65 -6.97 9.36 -6.43
CA GLY A 65 -7.57 9.32 -7.76
C GLY A 65 -6.67 8.60 -8.77
N ARG A 66 -7.18 8.40 -9.99
CA ARG A 66 -6.46 7.70 -11.06
C ARG A 66 -5.49 8.67 -11.71
N GLU A 67 -4.20 8.60 -11.39
CA GLU A 67 -3.20 9.30 -12.17
C GLU A 67 -3.11 8.66 -13.56
N ARG A 68 -3.36 9.48 -14.59
CA ARG A 68 -3.27 9.07 -15.99
C ARG A 68 -1.99 9.63 -16.59
N GLU A 69 -0.88 8.92 -16.40
CA GLU A 69 0.35 9.19 -17.14
C GLU A 69 0.24 8.57 -18.55
N GLY A 70 -0.39 9.29 -19.48
CA GLY A 70 -0.42 8.95 -20.92
C GLY A 70 -1.23 7.70 -21.29
N ASN A 71 -0.66 6.82 -22.14
CA ASN A 71 -1.34 5.65 -22.74
C ASN A 71 -1.28 4.37 -21.89
N ARG A 72 -0.89 4.46 -20.61
CA ARG A 72 -0.84 3.29 -19.70
C ARG A 72 -2.17 3.10 -18.97
N PRO A 73 -2.51 1.86 -18.58
CA PRO A 73 -3.73 1.58 -17.82
C PRO A 73 -3.75 2.38 -16.51
N GLU A 74 -4.94 2.84 -16.14
CA GLU A 74 -5.19 3.64 -14.95
C GLU A 74 -4.65 2.96 -13.69
N ARG A 75 -3.91 3.71 -12.87
CA ARG A 75 -3.37 3.24 -11.59
C ARG A 75 -3.94 4.10 -10.47
N THR A 76 -4.59 3.46 -9.51
CA THR A 76 -5.04 4.12 -8.27
C THR A 76 -3.86 4.26 -7.32
N VAL A 77 -3.38 5.49 -7.14
CA VAL A 77 -2.37 5.81 -6.14
C VAL A 77 -3.04 6.10 -4.80
N TYR A 78 -2.35 5.76 -3.72
CA TYR A 78 -2.78 6.01 -2.36
C TYR A 78 -1.83 7.02 -1.71
N THR A 79 -2.38 7.84 -0.80
CA THR A 79 -1.67 8.78 0.06
C THR A 79 -2.06 8.55 1.50
N LEU A 80 -1.28 9.06 2.46
CA LEU A 80 -1.66 9.10 3.88
C LEU A 80 -2.78 10.11 4.15
#